data_AF-A0A4V2Q7I8-F1
#
_entry.id   AF-A0A4V2Q7I8-F1
#
_cell.length_a   1.000
_cell.length_b   1.000
_cell.length_c   1.000
_cell.angle_alpha   90.00
_cell.angle_beta   90.00
_cell.angle_gamma   90.00
#
_symmetry.space_group_name_H-M   'P 1'
#
loop_
_entity.id
_entity.type
_entity.pdbx_description
1 polymer ?
#
loop_
_entity_poly.entity_id
_entity_poly.type
_entity_poly.pdbx_seq_one_letter_code
_entity_poly.pdbx_strand_id
1 'polypeptide(L)' 'MSRYPYTEACDAMRSVSGIQENGISPKLSRCDASQVRQFIAAAIGMPDEELAKKIADHARKLQEPQQ' A
#
# COMPACT_ATOMS: atom_id res chain seq x y z
N MET A 1 17.04 -8.50 2.25
CA MET A 1 16.37 -7.19 2.23
C MET A 1 15.11 -7.27 3.06
N SER A 2 14.94 -6.40 4.06
CA SER A 2 13.68 -6.32 4.81
C SER A 2 12.55 -5.87 3.88
N ARG A 3 11.39 -6.53 3.93
CA ARG A 3 10.21 -6.15 3.11
C ARG A 3 9.51 -4.91 3.69
N TYR A 4 9.69 -4.65 4.97
CA TYR A 4 9.20 -3.48 5.67
C TYR A 4 10.11 -2.25 5.44
N PRO A 5 9.56 -1.03 5.32
CA PRO A 5 8.12 -0.73 5.23
C PRO A 5 7.59 -0.74 3.80
N TYR A 6 8.47 -0.58 2.81
CA TYR A 6 8.09 -0.22 1.45
C TYR A 6 7.37 -1.33 0.66
N THR A 7 7.87 -2.57 0.72
CA THR A 7 7.28 -3.69 -0.03
C THR A 7 5.93 -4.06 0.55
N GLU A 8 5.81 -4.07 1.88
CA GLU A 8 4.56 -4.37 2.58
C GLU A 8 3.50 -3.30 2.31
N ALA A 9 3.87 -2.02 2.35
CA ALA A 9 2.97 -0.92 2.00
C ALA A 9 2.44 -1.06 0.56
N CYS A 10 3.32 -1.36 -0.40
CA CYS A 10 2.91 -1.55 -1.79
C CYS A 10 1.99 -2.76 -1.94
N ASP A 11 2.30 -3.89 -1.30
CA ASP A 11 1.45 -5.08 -1.35
C ASP A 11 0.07 -4.84 -0.70
N ALA A 12 -0.01 -4.04 0.36
CA ALA A 12 -1.27 -3.60 0.96
C ALA A 12 -2.10 -2.68 0.05
N MET A 13 -1.47 -1.68 -0.59
CA MET A 13 -2.17 -0.83 -1.56
C MET A 13 -2.74 -1.64 -2.74
N ARG A 14 -2.01 -2.66 -3.18
CA ARG A 14 -2.43 -3.55 -4.26
C ARG A 14 -3.57 -4.49 -3.86
N SER A 15 -3.71 -4.83 -2.59
CA SER A 15 -4.80 -5.70 -2.12
C SER A 15 -6.14 -4.98 -2.04
N VAL A 16 -6.12 -3.65 -1.84
CA VAL A 16 -7.32 -2.80 -1.79
C VAL A 16 -7.66 -2.15 -3.13
N SER A 17 -6.76 -2.20 -4.11
CA SER A 17 -6.98 -1.66 -5.46
C SER A 17 -7.74 -2.62 -6.36
N GLY A 18 -8.66 -2.09 -7.17
CA GLY A 18 -9.40 -2.80 -8.21
C GLY A 18 -10.89 -2.88 -7.91
N ILE A 19 -11.67 -2.00 -8.54
CA ILE A 19 -13.11 -2.22 -8.71
C ILE A 19 -13.26 -3.24 -9.84
N GLN A 20 -14.13 -4.24 -9.67
CA GLN A 20 -14.48 -5.16 -10.75
C GLN A 20 -15.39 -4.42 -11.74
N GLU A 21 -14.81 -3.71 -12.70
CA GLU A 21 -15.55 -3.30 -13.88
C GLU A 21 -15.46 -4.45 -14.90
N ASN A 22 -16.60 -5.09 -15.21
CA ASN A 22 -16.69 -6.22 -16.15
C ASN A 22 -15.79 -7.44 -15.81
N GLY A 23 -15.49 -7.67 -14.53
CA GLY A 23 -14.70 -8.82 -14.08
C GLY A 23 -13.19 -8.69 -14.31
N ILE A 24 -12.72 -7.55 -14.83
CA ILE A 24 -11.29 -7.26 -15.00
C ILE A 24 -10.91 -6.19 -13.98
N SER A 25 -10.29 -6.61 -12.88
CA SER A 25 -9.61 -5.69 -11.97
C SER A 25 -8.12 -5.71 -12.32
N PRO A 26 -7.59 -4.74 -13.11
CA PRO A 26 -6.16 -4.61 -13.26
C PRO A 26 -5.59 -4.26 -11.88
N LYS A 27 -5.07 -5.27 -11.19
CA LYS A 27 -4.41 -5.07 -9.91
C LYS A 27 -3.25 -4.13 -10.15
N LEU A 28 -3.16 -3.11 -9.31
CA LEU A 28 -2.07 -2.14 -9.34
C LEU A 28 -0.72 -2.92 -9.35
N SER A 29 0.22 -2.54 -10.21
CA SER A 29 1.56 -3.14 -10.15
C SER A 29 2.29 -2.64 -8.90
N ARG A 30 3.38 -3.30 -8.48
CA ARG A 30 4.20 -2.78 -7.36
C ARG A 30 4.88 -1.46 -7.71
N CYS A 31 5.25 -1.26 -8.97
CA CYS A 31 5.85 -0.02 -9.45
C CYS A 31 4.84 1.13 -9.36
N ASP A 32 3.61 0.90 -9.83
CA ASP A 32 2.54 1.90 -9.74
C ASP A 32 2.19 2.20 -8.28
N ALA A 33 2.10 1.17 -7.42
CA ALA A 33 1.88 1.35 -5.99
C ALA A 33 2.94 2.23 -5.34
N SER A 34 4.21 2.04 -5.71
CA SER A 34 5.32 2.85 -5.21
C SER A 34 5.19 4.32 -5.65
N GLN A 35 4.83 4.57 -6.91
CA GLN A 35 4.65 5.94 -7.41
C GLN A 35 3.47 6.64 -6.74
N VAL A 36 2.34 5.95 -6.59
CA VAL A 36 1.16 6.46 -5.90
C VAL A 36 1.49 6.79 -4.44
N ARG A 37 2.22 5.92 -3.74
CA ARG A 37 2.65 6.18 -2.36
C ARG A 37 3.50 7.45 -2.26
N GLN A 38 4.51 7.59 -3.12
CA GLN A 38 5.38 8.77 -3.15
C GLN A 38 4.59 10.05 -3.46
N PHE A 39 3.65 9.98 -4.41
CA PHE A 39 2.77 11.09 -4.74
C PHE A 39 1.91 11.51 -3.54
N ILE A 40 1.29 10.54 -2.85
CA ILE A 40 0.48 10.82 -1.65
C ILE A 40 1.35 11.43 -0.55
N ALA A 41 2.53 10.87 -0.29
CA ALA A 41 3.46 11.40 0.71
C ALA A 41 3.81 12.87 0.44
N ALA A 42 4.13 13.20 -0.81
CA ALA A 42 4.40 14.57 -1.23
C ALA A 42 3.16 15.47 -1.09
N ALA A 43 1.98 15.00 -1.51
CA ALA A 43 0.74 15.77 -1.47
C ALA A 43 0.30 16.15 -0.05
N ILE A 44 0.60 15.30 0.94
CA ILE A 44 0.25 15.54 2.36
C ILE A 44 1.41 16.11 3.19
N GLY A 45 2.59 16.34 2.58
CA GLY A 45 3.77 16.86 3.27
C GLY A 45 4.39 15.89 4.29
N MET A 46 4.29 14.57 4.03
CA MET A 46 4.82 13.52 4.90
C MET A 46 6.04 12.83 4.25
N PRO A 47 7.08 12.43 5.02
CA PRO A 47 8.14 11.59 4.49
C PRO A 47 7.58 10.26 3.93
N ASP A 48 8.02 9.87 2.73
CA ASP A 48 7.56 8.64 2.08
C ASP A 48 7.78 7.38 2.94
N GLU A 49 8.87 7.33 3.70
CA GLU A 49 9.14 6.25 4.66
C GLU A 49 8.08 6.20 5.77
N GLU A 50 7.67 7.34 6.30
CA GLU A 50 6.66 7.41 7.35
C GLU A 50 5.31 6.93 6.84
N LEU A 51 4.91 7.38 5.65
CA LEU A 51 3.69 6.90 5.00
C LEU A 51 3.75 5.39 4.76
N ALA A 52 4.88 4.87 4.26
CA ALA A 52 5.07 3.44 4.06
C ALA A 52 4.91 2.65 5.38
N LYS A 53 5.49 3.15 6.48
CA LYS A 53 5.35 2.51 7.81
C LYS A 53 3.89 2.48 8.25
N LYS A 54 3.17 3.61 8.18
CA LYS A 54 1.75 3.68 8.56
C LYS A 54 0.88 2.69 7.78
N ILE A 55 1.09 2.58 6.46
CA ILE A 55 0.35 1.65 5.61
C ILE A 55 0.68 0.20 5.98
N ALA A 56 1.96 -0.14 6.13
CA ALA A 56 2.39 -1.48 6.48
C ALA A 56 1.89 -1.92 7.87
N ASP A 57 2.00 -1.03 8.86
CA ASP A 57 1.52 -1.30 10.23
C ASP A 57 0.00 -1.48 10.27
N HIS A 58 -0.75 -0.67 9.51
CA HIS A 58 -2.19 -0.84 9.38
C HIS A 58 -2.54 -2.19 8.74
N ALA A 59 -1.85 -2.56 7.65
CA ALA A 59 -2.08 -3.84 6.98
C ALA A 59 -1.79 -5.04 7.89
N ARG A 60 -0.75 -4.98 8.74
CA ARG A 60 -0.45 -6.00 9.74
C ARG A 60 -1.58 -6.14 10.77
N LYS A 61 -2.08 -5.01 11.29
CA LYS A 61 -3.21 -5.01 12.25
C LYS A 61 -4.50 -5.61 11.66
N LEU A 62 -4.74 -5.42 10.37
CA LEU A 62 -5.89 -6.04 9.69
C LEU A 62 -5.75 -7.55 9.47
N GLN A 63 -4.52 -8.09 9.51
CA GLN A 63 -4.25 -9.52 9.37
C GLN A 63 -4.27 -10.27 10.70
N GLU A 64 -4.23 -9.56 11.83
CA GLU A 64 -4.44 -10.15 13.15
C GLU A 64 -5.94 -10.46 13.31
N PRO A 65 -6.34 -11.73 13.55
CA PRO A 65 -7.73 -12.04 13.82
C PRO A 65 -8.16 -11.27 15.07
N GLN A 66 -9.23 -10.49 14.95
CA GLN A 66 -9.89 -9.86 16.09
C GLN A 66 -10.27 -10.97 17.09
N GLN A 67 -9.50 -11.05 18.17
CA GLN A 67 -9.75 -11.93 19.31
C GLN A 67 -10.94 -11.45 20.12
#